data_AF-A0A9P0MAC4-F1
#
_entry.id   AF-A0A9P0MAC4-F1
#
_cell.length_a   1.000
_cell.length_b   1.000
_cell.length_c   1.000
_cell.angle_alpha   90.00
_cell.angle_beta   90.00
_cell.angle_gamma   90.00
#
_symmetry.space_group_name_H-M   'P 1'
#
loop_
_entity.id
_entity.type
_entity.pdbx_description
1 polymer ?
#
loop_
_entity_poly.entity_id
_entity_poly.type
_entity_poly.pdbx_seq_one_letter_code
_entity_poly.pdbx_strand_id
1 'polypeptide(L)'
;MLYEEIQRLLEEVKNESELSDTKLQCQPIDQNIPEDISSIQNKYDLIISDLREMKENIQERIRIVEKTELIMNLLQYRMYEIRYDFTMKFNQLTQQRNELKTGMMLKETESQAAFKIIETEKEIAECQNTYDAQHRCVKEQMLEAQARYEKSVNILDNGLEVMKKNFSNLLLLLEAEKAIMEEKQFSLEDVKNFIAMENVEAVMERFTEMQTEGWKTRAVDNVSGYSYIPLDRLFGQIEKVIKKSPEITSPEHYMKIIEKWRSIYKLGVNVPVQDWKSKVQIVMKPTAQWHFELQVSKRIIISKTETSF
;
A
#
# COMPACT_ATOMS: atom_id res chain seq x y z
N MET A 1 0.21 9.95 18.41
CA MET A 1 0.74 9.96 17.03
C MET A 1 0.32 8.73 16.23
N LEU A 2 0.94 7.54 16.35
CA LEU A 2 0.58 6.40 15.47
C LEU A 2 -0.89 5.94 15.61
N TYR A 3 -1.42 5.89 16.83
CA TYR A 3 -2.81 5.48 17.06
C TYR A 3 -3.83 6.44 16.42
N GLU A 4 -3.63 7.75 16.58
CA GLU A 4 -4.51 8.78 15.99
C GLU A 4 -4.47 8.73 14.46
N GLU A 5 -3.29 8.47 13.89
CA GLU A 5 -3.12 8.29 12.46
C GLU A 5 -3.91 7.08 11.93
N ILE A 6 -3.84 5.94 12.64
CA ILE A 6 -4.61 4.74 12.30
C ILE A 6 -6.12 5.02 12.37
N GLN A 7 -6.59 5.72 13.41
CA GLN A 7 -8.01 6.09 13.51
C GLN A 7 -8.45 7.00 12.37
N ARG A 8 -7.64 7.99 12.02
CA ARG A 8 -7.93 8.88 10.89
C ARG A 8 -8.05 8.11 9.59
N LEU A 9 -7.08 7.23 9.30
CA LEU A 9 -7.07 6.40 8.09
C LEU A 9 -8.25 5.42 8.04
N LEU A 10 -8.62 4.81 9.18
CA LEU A 10 -9.80 3.94 9.28
C LEU A 10 -11.09 4.68 8.96
N GLU A 11 -11.22 5.93 9.43
CA GLU A 11 -12.41 6.75 9.16
C GLU A 11 -12.43 7.25 7.71
N GLU A 12 -11.28 7.66 7.16
CA GLU A 12 -11.14 8.01 5.74
C GLU A 12 -11.58 6.85 4.84
N VAL A 13 -11.05 5.65 5.06
CA VAL A 13 -11.42 4.44 4.29
C VAL A 13 -12.91 4.12 4.41
N LYS A 14 -13.48 4.30 5.61
CA LYS A 14 -14.90 4.06 5.84
C LYS A 14 -15.75 4.99 4.99
N ASN A 15 -15.46 6.28 5.04
CA ASN A 15 -16.19 7.30 4.27
C ASN A 15 -16.04 7.10 2.76
N GLU A 16 -14.83 6.78 2.28
CA GLU A 16 -14.57 6.49 0.87
C GLU A 16 -15.30 5.22 0.40
N SER A 17 -15.33 4.18 1.24
CA SER A 17 -16.03 2.94 0.92
C SER A 17 -17.55 3.16 0.82
N GLU A 18 -18.14 3.90 1.76
CA GLU A 18 -19.58 4.20 1.77
C GLU A 18 -19.98 5.07 0.57
N LEU A 19 -19.17 6.08 0.24
CA LEU A 19 -19.40 6.93 -0.93
C LEU A 19 -19.33 6.12 -2.24
N SER A 20 -18.35 5.24 -2.36
CA SER A 20 -18.18 4.43 -3.58
C SER A 20 -19.26 3.34 -3.71
N ASP A 21 -19.83 2.83 -2.61
CA ASP A 21 -20.90 1.81 -2.65
C ASP A 21 -22.16 2.34 -3.33
N THR A 22 -22.43 3.64 -3.22
CA THR A 22 -23.60 4.28 -3.86
C THR A 22 -23.49 4.40 -5.39
N LYS A 23 -22.30 4.27 -5.96
CA LYS A 23 -22.04 4.46 -7.41
C LYS A 23 -22.17 3.18 -8.25
N LEU A 24 -22.39 2.02 -7.63
CA LEU A 24 -22.27 0.71 -8.29
C LEU A 24 -23.54 0.18 -8.99
N GLN A 25 -24.51 1.03 -9.31
CA GLN A 25 -25.73 0.61 -10.02
C GLN A 25 -25.59 0.76 -11.54
N CYS A 26 -24.80 -0.09 -12.19
CA CYS A 26 -24.87 -0.22 -13.65
C CYS A 26 -26.04 -1.15 -14.02
N GLN A 27 -26.94 -0.67 -14.90
CA GLN A 27 -27.98 -1.53 -15.44
C GLN A 27 -27.39 -2.49 -16.48
N PRO A 28 -27.86 -3.75 -16.55
CA PRO A 28 -27.43 -4.67 -17.59
C PRO A 28 -27.88 -4.14 -18.96
N ILE A 29 -26.93 -4.00 -19.88
CA ILE A 29 -27.19 -3.54 -21.24
C ILE A 29 -27.92 -4.63 -22.02
N ASP A 30 -29.00 -4.26 -22.71
CA ASP A 30 -29.81 -5.16 -23.54
C ASP A 30 -28.98 -5.73 -24.72
N GLN A 31 -28.92 -7.06 -24.79
CA GLN A 31 -28.13 -7.83 -25.76
C GLN A 31 -28.68 -7.82 -27.18
N ASN A 32 -29.88 -7.27 -27.41
CA ASN A 32 -30.45 -7.19 -28.76
C ASN A 32 -29.58 -6.30 -29.67
N ILE A 33 -29.01 -6.86 -30.74
CA ILE A 33 -28.23 -6.09 -31.72
C ILE A 33 -29.21 -5.35 -32.65
N PRO A 34 -29.18 -4.01 -32.71
CA PRO A 34 -30.03 -3.26 -33.62
C PRO A 34 -29.63 -3.49 -35.08
N GLU A 35 -30.60 -3.50 -35.99
CA GLU A 35 -30.36 -3.66 -37.44
C GLU A 35 -29.89 -2.35 -38.12
N ASP A 36 -30.12 -1.20 -37.49
CA ASP A 36 -29.76 0.12 -38.01
C ASP A 36 -28.43 0.62 -37.41
N ILE A 37 -27.53 1.10 -38.28
CA ILE A 37 -26.23 1.69 -37.95
C ILE A 37 -26.36 2.80 -36.90
N SER A 38 -27.37 3.67 -37.01
CA SER A 38 -27.54 4.76 -36.03
C SER A 38 -27.86 4.22 -34.63
N SER A 39 -28.60 3.12 -34.55
CA SER A 39 -28.92 2.46 -33.28
C SER A 39 -27.73 1.70 -32.70
N ILE A 40 -26.88 1.11 -33.56
CA ILE A 40 -25.60 0.50 -33.16
C ILE A 40 -24.66 1.56 -32.57
N GLN A 41 -24.50 2.71 -33.24
CA GLN A 41 -23.64 3.81 -32.78
C GLN A 41 -24.11 4.39 -31.44
N ASN A 42 -25.43 4.57 -31.25
CA ASN A 42 -25.96 5.01 -29.95
C ASN A 42 -25.68 3.98 -28.82
N LYS A 43 -25.80 2.68 -29.11
CA LYS A 43 -25.44 1.62 -28.13
C LYS A 43 -23.94 1.58 -27.86
N TYR A 44 -23.12 1.81 -28.88
CA TYR A 44 -21.67 1.90 -28.77
C TYR A 44 -21.24 3.01 -27.81
N ASP A 45 -21.79 4.22 -27.98
CA ASP A 45 -21.49 5.36 -27.11
C ASP A 45 -21.89 5.11 -25.65
N LEU A 46 -23.05 4.46 -25.43
CA LEU A 46 -23.49 4.06 -24.09
C LEU A 46 -22.52 3.06 -23.45
N ILE A 47 -22.14 2.00 -24.16
CA ILE A 47 -21.20 0.99 -23.65
C ILE A 47 -19.84 1.62 -23.34
N ILE A 48 -19.34 2.52 -24.18
CA ILE A 48 -18.07 3.22 -23.91
C ILE A 48 -18.17 4.11 -22.68
N SER A 49 -19.28 4.83 -22.50
CA SER A 49 -19.52 5.63 -21.31
C SER A 49 -19.49 4.74 -20.05
N ASP A 50 -20.21 3.63 -20.07
CA ASP A 50 -20.27 2.67 -18.96
C ASP A 50 -18.90 2.06 -18.66
N LEU A 51 -18.12 1.69 -19.68
CA LEU A 51 -16.77 1.16 -19.52
C LEU A 51 -15.81 2.19 -18.89
N ARG A 52 -15.94 3.47 -19.25
CA ARG A 52 -15.15 4.55 -18.64
C ARG A 52 -15.51 4.75 -17.17
N GLU A 53 -16.80 4.82 -16.86
CA GLU A 53 -17.26 4.95 -15.47
C GLU A 53 -16.81 3.75 -14.62
N MET A 54 -16.93 2.54 -15.16
CA MET A 54 -16.50 1.32 -14.47
C MET A 54 -15.00 1.29 -14.24
N LYS A 55 -14.20 1.80 -15.19
CA LYS A 55 -12.74 1.96 -15.02
C LYS A 55 -12.42 2.89 -13.87
N GLU A 56 -13.09 4.05 -13.79
CA GLU A 56 -12.88 4.98 -12.69
C GLU A 56 -13.29 4.36 -11.34
N ASN A 57 -14.41 3.64 -11.30
CA ASN A 57 -14.88 2.93 -10.10
C ASN A 57 -13.88 1.85 -9.65
N ILE A 58 -13.37 1.01 -10.57
CA ILE A 58 -12.34 0.00 -10.26
C ILE A 58 -11.06 0.67 -9.75
N GLN A 59 -10.62 1.76 -10.38
CA GLN A 59 -9.43 2.49 -9.94
C GLN A 59 -9.58 3.09 -8.54
N GLU A 60 -10.75 3.65 -8.21
CA GLU A 60 -11.03 4.17 -6.88
C GLU A 60 -11.04 3.05 -5.84
N ARG A 61 -11.61 1.90 -6.17
CA ARG A 61 -11.62 0.74 -5.28
C ARG A 61 -10.24 0.15 -5.03
N ILE A 62 -9.36 0.15 -6.03
CA ILE A 62 -7.95 -0.23 -5.86
C ILE A 62 -7.29 0.66 -4.80
N ARG A 63 -7.54 1.98 -4.80
CA ARG A 63 -6.99 2.88 -3.77
C ARG A 63 -7.48 2.52 -2.37
N ILE A 64 -8.76 2.15 -2.22
CA ILE A 64 -9.32 1.70 -0.94
C ILE A 64 -8.64 0.40 -0.47
N VAL A 65 -8.40 -0.54 -1.38
CA VAL A 65 -7.67 -1.78 -1.10
C VAL A 65 -6.24 -1.50 -0.64
N GLU A 66 -5.53 -0.59 -1.30
CA GLU A 66 -4.17 -0.20 -0.92
C GLU A 66 -4.12 0.49 0.46
N LYS A 67 -5.07 1.39 0.73
CA LYS A 67 -5.19 2.06 2.04
C LYS A 67 -5.51 1.06 3.16
N THR A 68 -6.43 0.13 2.93
CA THR A 68 -6.76 -0.91 3.92
C THR A 68 -5.57 -1.82 4.20
N GLU A 69 -4.77 -2.17 3.18
CA GLU A 69 -3.54 -2.93 3.38
C GLU A 69 -2.51 -2.15 4.21
N LEU A 70 -2.32 -0.85 3.94
CA LEU A 70 -1.47 0.01 4.75
C LEU A 70 -1.92 0.03 6.22
N ILE A 71 -3.22 0.20 6.47
CA ILE A 71 -3.79 0.17 7.82
C ILE A 71 -3.49 -1.17 8.51
N MET A 72 -3.69 -2.30 7.82
CA MET A 72 -3.38 -3.62 8.38
C MET A 72 -1.90 -3.74 8.77
N ASN A 73 -0.98 -3.23 7.95
CA ASN A 73 0.45 -3.21 8.25
C ASN A 73 0.78 -2.34 9.48
N LEU A 74 0.17 -1.16 9.59
CA LEU A 74 0.34 -0.27 10.75
C LEU A 74 -0.20 -0.91 12.04
N LEU A 75 -1.36 -1.58 11.97
CA LEU A 75 -1.95 -2.30 13.10
C LEU A 75 -1.06 -3.49 13.54
N GLN A 76 -0.46 -4.23 12.60
CA GLN A 76 0.49 -5.29 12.91
C GLN A 76 1.73 -4.74 13.65
N TYR A 77 2.27 -3.61 13.17
CA TYR A 77 3.37 -2.93 13.86
C TYR A 77 2.96 -2.48 15.26
N ARG A 78 1.77 -1.90 15.42
CA ARG A 78 1.25 -1.49 16.72
C ARG A 78 1.10 -2.66 17.69
N MET A 79 0.64 -3.81 17.20
CA MET A 79 0.54 -5.04 17.98
C MET A 79 1.92 -5.54 18.44
N TYR A 80 2.94 -5.39 17.60
CA TYR A 80 4.33 -5.69 17.97
C TYR A 80 4.83 -4.75 19.08
N GLU A 81 4.62 -3.43 18.96
CA GLU A 81 5.00 -2.45 20.00
C GLU A 81 4.36 -2.79 21.35
N ILE A 82 3.04 -3.02 21.37
CA ILE A 82 2.30 -3.37 22.60
C ILE A 82 2.91 -4.61 23.28
N ARG A 83 3.22 -5.63 22.48
CA ARG A 83 3.83 -6.87 22.99
C ARG A 83 5.24 -6.64 23.52
N TYR A 84 6.04 -5.83 22.82
CA TYR A 84 7.39 -5.50 23.24
C TYR A 84 7.38 -4.73 24.57
N ASP A 85 6.58 -3.67 24.67
CA ASP A 85 6.45 -2.84 25.87
C ASP A 85 5.97 -3.67 27.06
N PHE A 86 4.94 -4.51 26.86
CA PHE A 86 4.48 -5.45 27.87
C PHE A 86 5.59 -6.37 28.35
N THR A 87 6.32 -7.00 27.42
CA THR A 87 7.40 -7.94 27.75
C THR A 87 8.50 -7.25 28.57
N MET A 88 8.89 -6.04 28.18
CA MET A 88 9.92 -5.28 28.90
C MET A 88 9.47 -4.91 30.32
N LYS A 89 8.27 -4.34 30.46
CA LYS A 89 7.75 -3.93 31.77
C LYS A 89 7.47 -5.14 32.67
N PHE A 90 6.90 -6.22 32.12
CA PHE A 90 6.62 -7.44 32.86
C PHE A 90 7.89 -8.10 33.39
N ASN A 91 8.95 -8.17 32.57
CA ASN A 91 10.23 -8.73 32.99
C ASN A 91 10.89 -7.89 34.09
N GLN A 92 10.85 -6.56 33.99
CA GLN A 92 11.35 -5.65 35.03
C GLN A 92 10.64 -5.85 36.36
N LEU A 93 9.30 -5.85 36.35
CA LEU A 93 8.50 -6.06 37.57
C LEU A 93 8.71 -7.46 38.16
N THR A 94 8.83 -8.48 37.31
CA THR A 94 9.11 -9.85 37.74
C THR A 94 10.49 -9.96 38.39
N GLN A 95 11.50 -9.28 37.82
CA GLN A 95 12.83 -9.21 38.39
C GLN A 95 12.81 -8.51 39.76
N GLN A 96 12.18 -7.34 39.87
CA GLN A 96 12.03 -6.60 41.14
C GLN A 96 11.35 -7.45 42.22
N ARG A 97 10.26 -8.15 41.87
CA ARG A 97 9.59 -9.08 42.78
C ARG A 97 10.53 -10.18 43.27
N ASN A 98 11.33 -10.76 42.38
CA ASN A 98 12.28 -11.82 42.73
C ASN A 98 13.40 -11.29 43.63
N GLU A 99 13.94 -10.09 43.35
CA GLU A 99 14.94 -9.43 44.17
C GLU A 99 14.42 -9.12 45.58
N LEU A 100 13.20 -8.61 45.71
CA LEU A 100 12.54 -8.38 47.01
C LEU A 100 12.35 -9.69 47.78
N LYS A 101 11.92 -10.75 47.10
CA LYS A 101 11.73 -12.08 47.71
C LYS A 101 13.04 -12.69 48.21
N THR A 102 14.14 -12.51 47.47
CA THR A 102 15.48 -12.94 47.91
C THR A 102 16.03 -12.03 49.01
N GLY A 103 15.79 -10.71 48.96
CA GLY A 103 16.19 -9.75 49.97
C GLY A 103 15.49 -9.94 51.32
N MET A 104 14.24 -10.40 51.32
CA MET A 104 13.50 -10.82 52.52
C MET A 104 14.20 -11.93 53.29
N MET A 105 14.94 -12.81 52.61
CA MET A 105 15.73 -13.85 53.28
C MET A 105 16.95 -13.28 54.02
N LEU A 106 17.30 -12.01 53.79
CA LEU A 106 18.58 -11.45 54.19
C LEU A 106 18.48 -10.39 55.31
N LYS A 107 17.74 -9.26 55.20
CA LYS A 107 17.94 -8.12 56.16
C LYS A 107 16.80 -7.10 56.43
N GLU A 108 15.62 -7.12 55.78
CA GLU A 108 14.55 -6.12 56.06
C GLU A 108 13.53 -6.59 57.11
N THR A 109 12.82 -5.66 57.79
CA THR A 109 11.65 -6.01 58.62
C THR A 109 10.58 -6.66 57.74
N GLU A 110 10.24 -7.93 58.03
CA GLU A 110 9.38 -8.79 57.21
C GLU A 110 8.11 -8.09 56.69
N SER A 111 7.47 -7.25 57.52
CA SER A 111 6.25 -6.54 57.14
C SER A 111 6.44 -5.55 55.98
N GLN A 112 7.53 -4.78 55.94
CA GLN A 112 7.75 -3.78 54.87
C GLN A 112 8.01 -4.45 53.52
N ALA A 113 8.77 -5.53 53.52
CA ALA A 113 9.08 -6.27 52.31
C ALA A 113 7.84 -7.02 51.77
N ALA A 114 7.00 -7.56 52.66
CA ALA A 114 5.72 -8.15 52.27
C ALA A 114 4.79 -7.13 51.59
N PHE A 115 4.71 -5.89 52.11
CA PHE A 115 3.94 -4.82 51.45
C PHE A 115 4.45 -4.50 50.04
N LYS A 116 5.77 -4.35 49.87
CA LYS A 116 6.37 -4.08 48.54
C LYS A 116 6.11 -5.20 47.54
N ILE A 117 6.12 -6.46 47.99
CA ILE A 117 5.81 -7.62 47.12
C ILE A 117 4.35 -7.55 46.66
N ILE A 118 3.41 -7.29 47.57
CA ILE A 118 1.98 -7.17 47.24
C ILE A 118 1.75 -6.02 46.24
N GLU A 119 2.42 -4.88 46.45
CA GLU A 119 2.36 -3.75 45.53
C GLU A 119 2.90 -4.11 44.14
N THR A 120 4.07 -4.77 44.07
CA THR A 120 4.66 -5.22 42.81
C THR A 120 3.75 -6.24 42.10
N GLU A 121 3.12 -7.15 42.83
CA GLU A 121 2.15 -8.12 42.27
C GLU A 121 0.91 -7.42 41.71
N LYS A 122 0.43 -6.38 42.39
CA LYS A 122 -0.66 -5.53 41.90
C LYS A 122 -0.25 -4.83 40.60
N GLU A 123 0.95 -4.26 40.53
CA GLU A 123 1.48 -3.62 39.31
C GLU A 123 1.62 -4.61 38.15
N ILE A 124 2.05 -5.86 38.42
CA ILE A 124 2.11 -6.93 37.41
C ILE A 124 0.71 -7.23 36.86
N ALA A 125 -0.29 -7.36 37.75
CA ALA A 125 -1.67 -7.62 37.35
C ALA A 125 -2.27 -6.46 36.54
N GLU A 126 -2.03 -5.21 36.96
CA GLU A 126 -2.43 -4.01 36.21
C GLU A 126 -1.74 -3.94 34.84
N CYS A 127 -0.46 -4.31 34.76
CA CYS A 127 0.30 -4.38 33.51
C CYS A 127 -0.28 -5.42 32.55
N GLN A 128 -0.65 -6.62 33.04
CA GLN A 128 -1.30 -7.66 32.25
C GLN A 128 -2.68 -7.22 31.74
N ASN A 129 -3.52 -6.65 32.62
CA ASN A 129 -4.85 -6.16 32.24
C ASN A 129 -4.77 -5.07 31.16
N THR A 130 -3.81 -4.16 31.29
CA THR A 130 -3.58 -3.09 30.30
C THR A 130 -3.15 -3.67 28.95
N TYR A 131 -2.22 -4.62 28.95
CA TYR A 131 -1.79 -5.32 27.74
C TYR A 131 -2.96 -6.04 27.06
N ASP A 132 -3.75 -6.81 27.81
CA ASP A 132 -4.89 -7.56 27.27
C ASP A 132 -5.95 -6.65 26.66
N ALA A 133 -6.23 -5.51 27.31
CA ALA A 133 -7.15 -4.51 26.79
C ALA A 133 -6.66 -3.89 25.48
N GLN A 134 -5.40 -3.47 25.43
CA GLN A 134 -4.80 -2.88 24.22
C GLN A 134 -4.69 -3.90 23.07
N HIS A 135 -4.24 -5.11 23.38
CA HIS A 135 -4.11 -6.20 22.41
C HIS A 135 -5.47 -6.57 21.81
N ARG A 136 -6.52 -6.65 22.64
CA ARG A 136 -7.89 -6.89 22.17
C ARG A 136 -8.38 -5.78 21.25
N CYS A 137 -8.18 -4.52 21.64
CA CYS A 137 -8.58 -3.36 20.84
C CYS A 137 -7.93 -3.35 19.45
N VAL A 138 -6.60 -3.55 19.36
CA VAL A 138 -5.90 -3.59 18.07
C VAL A 138 -6.37 -4.78 17.23
N LYS A 139 -6.62 -5.94 17.87
CA LYS A 139 -7.12 -7.13 17.17
C LYS A 139 -8.51 -6.90 16.56
N GLU A 140 -9.41 -6.22 17.28
CA GLU A 140 -10.74 -5.85 16.74
C GLU A 140 -10.61 -4.92 15.54
N GLN A 141 -9.73 -3.92 15.61
CA GLN A 141 -9.44 -3.02 14.47
C GLN A 141 -8.87 -3.77 13.27
N MET A 142 -8.02 -4.78 13.49
CA MET A 142 -7.50 -5.62 12.42
C MET A 142 -8.60 -6.43 11.73
N LEU A 143 -9.53 -7.01 12.49
CA LEU A 143 -10.66 -7.75 11.94
C LEU A 143 -11.58 -6.84 11.12
N GLU A 144 -11.83 -5.62 11.60
CA GLU A 144 -12.61 -4.63 10.87
C GLU A 144 -11.92 -4.21 9.55
N ALA A 145 -10.63 -3.90 9.59
CA ALA A 145 -9.85 -3.56 8.39
C ALA A 145 -9.85 -4.72 7.38
N GLN A 146 -9.71 -5.96 7.86
CA GLN A 146 -9.77 -7.16 7.01
C GLN A 146 -11.15 -7.33 6.36
N ALA A 147 -12.24 -7.18 7.10
CA ALA A 147 -13.59 -7.30 6.55
C ALA A 147 -13.84 -6.25 5.44
N ARG A 148 -13.32 -5.03 5.60
CA ARG A 148 -13.42 -3.97 4.60
C ARG A 148 -12.56 -4.24 3.36
N TYR A 149 -11.36 -4.79 3.55
CA TYR A 149 -10.51 -5.26 2.46
C TYR A 149 -11.23 -6.32 1.62
N GLU A 150 -11.75 -7.37 2.26
CA GLU A 150 -12.46 -8.47 1.61
C GLU A 150 -13.71 -7.96 0.85
N LYS A 151 -14.49 -7.06 1.47
CA LYS A 151 -15.63 -6.43 0.80
C LYS A 151 -15.19 -5.67 -0.46
N SER A 152 -14.11 -4.89 -0.39
CA SER A 152 -13.61 -4.10 -1.52
C SER A 152 -13.09 -4.97 -2.66
N VAL A 153 -12.39 -6.07 -2.33
CA VAL A 153 -11.94 -7.08 -3.29
C VAL A 153 -13.11 -7.74 -4.01
N ASN A 154 -14.15 -8.16 -3.28
CA ASN A 154 -15.34 -8.76 -3.90
C ASN A 154 -16.04 -7.79 -4.86
N ILE A 155 -16.08 -6.49 -4.53
CA ILE A 155 -16.61 -5.45 -5.41
C ILE A 155 -15.75 -5.30 -6.67
N LEU A 156 -14.43 -5.33 -6.53
CA LEU A 156 -13.50 -5.27 -7.67
C LEU A 156 -13.67 -6.47 -8.60
N ASP A 157 -13.77 -7.67 -8.06
CA ASP A 157 -13.98 -8.90 -8.84
C ASP A 157 -15.29 -8.85 -9.62
N ASN A 158 -16.38 -8.45 -8.95
CA ASN A 158 -17.68 -8.28 -9.61
C ASN A 158 -17.64 -7.18 -10.68
N GLY A 159 -17.01 -6.04 -10.37
CA GLY A 159 -16.86 -4.93 -11.31
C GLY A 159 -16.08 -5.32 -12.55
N LEU A 160 -14.99 -6.08 -12.40
CA LEU A 160 -14.20 -6.58 -13.51
C LEU A 160 -15.00 -7.55 -14.38
N GLU A 161 -15.82 -8.42 -13.80
CA GLU A 161 -16.66 -9.34 -14.55
C GLU A 161 -17.70 -8.60 -15.41
N VAL A 162 -18.32 -7.55 -14.86
CA VAL A 162 -19.22 -6.69 -15.64
C VAL A 162 -18.45 -5.96 -16.76
N MET A 163 -17.23 -5.50 -16.48
CA MET A 163 -16.38 -4.85 -17.48
C MET A 163 -16.04 -5.80 -18.64
N LYS A 164 -15.69 -7.06 -18.33
CA LYS A 164 -15.46 -8.12 -19.32
C LYS A 164 -16.69 -8.32 -20.20
N LYS A 165 -17.87 -8.41 -19.60
CA LYS A 165 -19.13 -8.59 -20.34
C LYS A 165 -19.42 -7.41 -21.27
N ASN A 166 -19.26 -6.18 -20.78
CA ASN A 166 -19.49 -4.97 -21.57
C ASN A 166 -18.48 -4.84 -22.72
N PHE A 167 -17.23 -5.22 -22.49
CA PHE A 167 -16.21 -5.27 -23.54
C PHE A 167 -16.55 -6.31 -24.62
N SER A 168 -16.97 -7.52 -24.24
CA SER A 168 -17.44 -8.53 -25.20
C SER A 168 -18.65 -8.04 -26.02
N ASN A 169 -19.59 -7.34 -25.40
CA ASN A 169 -20.73 -6.73 -26.12
C ASN A 169 -20.26 -5.66 -27.11
N LEU A 170 -19.27 -4.85 -26.74
CA LEU A 170 -18.68 -3.84 -27.62
C LEU A 170 -18.04 -4.48 -28.86
N LEU A 171 -17.29 -5.59 -28.67
CA LEU A 171 -16.70 -6.36 -29.77
C LEU A 171 -17.77 -6.88 -30.73
N LEU A 172 -18.87 -7.45 -30.21
CA LEU A 172 -19.97 -7.94 -31.03
C LEU A 172 -20.66 -6.83 -31.84
N LEU A 173 -20.86 -5.64 -31.26
CA LEU A 173 -21.43 -4.50 -31.99
C LEU A 173 -20.50 -4.01 -33.11
N LEU A 174 -19.19 -3.98 -32.86
CA LEU A 174 -18.20 -3.60 -33.87
C LEU A 174 -18.12 -4.62 -35.02
N GLU A 175 -18.21 -5.91 -34.72
CA GLU A 175 -18.29 -6.96 -35.75
C GLU A 175 -19.56 -6.81 -36.60
N ALA A 176 -20.70 -6.50 -35.96
CA ALA A 176 -21.95 -6.22 -36.66
C ALA A 176 -21.87 -4.95 -37.53
N GLU A 177 -21.30 -3.86 -37.00
CA GLU A 177 -21.06 -2.62 -37.76
C GLU A 177 -20.16 -2.88 -38.97
N LYS A 178 -19.06 -3.61 -38.77
CA LYS A 178 -18.14 -3.99 -39.84
C LYS A 178 -18.84 -4.81 -40.92
N ALA A 179 -19.67 -5.79 -40.55
CA ALA A 179 -20.43 -6.58 -41.52
C ALA A 179 -21.37 -5.70 -42.37
N ILE A 180 -22.01 -4.68 -41.76
CA ILE A 180 -22.87 -3.73 -42.46
C ILE A 180 -22.06 -2.73 -43.32
N MET A 181 -20.83 -2.39 -42.90
CA MET A 181 -19.96 -1.43 -43.59
C MET A 181 -19.15 -2.04 -44.73
N GLU A 182 -18.79 -3.32 -44.68
CA GLU A 182 -18.17 -4.05 -45.80
C GLU A 182 -19.10 -4.04 -47.04
N GLU A 183 -20.41 -3.86 -46.83
CA GLU A 183 -21.38 -3.63 -47.92
C GLU A 183 -21.37 -2.18 -48.49
N LYS A 184 -20.74 -1.19 -47.82
CA LYS A 184 -20.94 0.26 -48.10
C LYS A 184 -19.70 1.14 -48.32
N GLN A 185 -18.46 0.62 -48.26
CA GLN A 185 -17.19 1.34 -48.58
C GLN A 185 -17.06 2.80 -48.03
N PHE A 186 -16.71 2.97 -46.75
CA PHE A 186 -16.23 4.23 -46.11
C PHE A 186 -15.32 3.86 -44.90
N SER A 187 -14.77 4.78 -44.07
CA SER A 187 -13.57 5.64 -44.24
C SER A 187 -12.96 5.95 -42.84
N LEU A 188 -11.76 6.54 -42.79
CA LEU A 188 -10.88 7.02 -41.68
C LEU A 188 -11.33 7.10 -40.19
N GLU A 189 -12.62 7.20 -39.85
CA GLU A 189 -13.14 7.23 -38.47
C GLU A 189 -12.91 5.88 -37.74
N ASP A 190 -12.80 4.78 -38.49
CA ASP A 190 -12.47 3.42 -38.03
C ASP A 190 -11.14 3.34 -37.27
N VAL A 191 -10.18 4.21 -37.61
CA VAL A 191 -8.84 4.24 -36.99
C VAL A 191 -8.90 4.80 -35.57
N LYS A 192 -9.81 5.76 -35.28
CA LYS A 192 -9.99 6.29 -33.91
C LYS A 192 -10.65 5.26 -32.99
N ASN A 193 -11.60 4.48 -33.52
CA ASN A 193 -12.29 3.43 -32.78
C ASN A 193 -11.35 2.26 -32.43
N PHE A 194 -10.41 1.92 -33.33
CA PHE A 194 -9.40 0.90 -33.07
C PHE A 194 -8.40 1.30 -31.96
N ILE A 195 -7.92 2.56 -31.99
CA ILE A 195 -7.01 3.10 -30.97
C ILE A 195 -7.70 3.20 -29.60
N ALA A 196 -9.01 3.52 -29.57
CA ALA A 196 -9.78 3.52 -28.32
C ALA A 196 -9.94 2.10 -27.74
N MET A 197 -10.08 1.08 -28.61
CA MET A 197 -10.18 -0.33 -28.21
C MET A 197 -8.87 -0.90 -27.67
N GLU A 198 -7.73 -0.66 -28.32
CA GLU A 198 -6.42 -1.10 -27.81
C GLU A 198 -6.16 -0.57 -26.39
N ASN A 199 -6.62 0.66 -26.10
CA ASN A 199 -6.52 1.25 -24.77
C ASN A 199 -7.44 0.59 -23.73
N VAL A 200 -8.63 0.12 -24.12
CA VAL A 200 -9.54 -0.57 -23.21
C VAL A 200 -9.07 -2.02 -22.98
N GLU A 201 -8.63 -2.70 -24.02
CA GLU A 201 -8.09 -4.06 -23.94
C GLU A 201 -6.84 -4.13 -23.04
N ALA A 202 -5.89 -3.20 -23.22
CA ALA A 202 -4.72 -3.11 -22.34
C ALA A 202 -5.09 -2.84 -20.86
N VAL A 203 -6.15 -2.05 -20.63
CA VAL A 203 -6.66 -1.81 -19.26
C VAL A 203 -7.32 -3.07 -18.69
N MET A 204 -8.06 -3.83 -19.50
CA MET A 204 -8.66 -5.10 -19.12
C MET A 204 -7.63 -6.16 -18.77
N GLU A 205 -6.58 -6.27 -19.58
CA GLU A 205 -5.46 -7.18 -19.34
C GLU A 205 -4.80 -6.85 -18.00
N ARG A 206 -4.49 -5.57 -17.77
CA ARG A 206 -3.92 -5.10 -16.50
C ARG A 206 -4.82 -5.42 -15.28
N PHE A 207 -6.13 -5.21 -15.38
CA PHE A 207 -7.04 -5.55 -14.28
C PHE A 207 -7.14 -7.06 -14.06
N THR A 208 -7.09 -7.85 -15.14
CA THR A 208 -7.10 -9.31 -15.05
C THR A 208 -5.82 -9.84 -14.41
N GLU A 209 -4.65 -9.29 -14.75
CA GLU A 209 -3.39 -9.59 -14.07
C GLU A 209 -3.48 -9.29 -12.57
N MET A 210 -3.98 -8.09 -12.20
CA MET A 210 -4.17 -7.73 -10.79
C MET A 210 -5.17 -8.64 -10.08
N GLN A 211 -6.23 -9.12 -10.74
CA GLN A 211 -7.13 -10.10 -10.15
C GLN A 211 -6.38 -11.41 -9.79
N THR A 212 -5.46 -11.87 -10.63
CA THR A 212 -4.70 -13.10 -10.39
C THR A 212 -3.57 -12.96 -9.37
N GLU A 213 -2.93 -11.79 -9.29
CA GLU A 213 -1.80 -11.52 -8.39
C GLU A 213 -2.23 -10.90 -7.06
N GLY A 214 -3.51 -10.56 -6.93
CA GLY A 214 -4.07 -9.72 -5.87
C GLY A 214 -4.12 -8.26 -6.30
N TRP A 215 -5.20 -7.56 -5.94
CA TRP A 215 -5.55 -6.19 -6.34
C TRP A 215 -4.60 -5.08 -5.83
N LYS A 216 -3.30 -5.26 -6.07
CA LYS A 216 -2.23 -4.35 -5.72
C LYS A 216 -1.68 -3.74 -6.99
N THR A 217 -1.58 -2.41 -7.05
CA THR A 217 -0.77 -1.85 -8.12
C THR A 217 0.68 -2.22 -7.87
N ARG A 218 1.33 -2.84 -8.87
CA ARG A 218 2.79 -2.80 -8.92
C ARG A 218 3.13 -1.33 -9.02
N ALA A 219 3.58 -0.75 -7.91
CA ALA A 219 3.97 0.64 -7.87
C ALA A 219 4.95 0.88 -9.03
N VAL A 220 4.49 1.64 -10.03
CA VAL A 220 5.38 2.28 -11.00
C VAL A 220 6.38 3.03 -10.14
N ASP A 221 7.65 2.72 -10.36
CA ASP A 221 8.83 3.30 -9.71
C ASP A 221 8.53 4.64 -9.04
N ASN A 222 8.49 4.67 -7.69
CA ASN A 222 8.80 5.82 -6.80
C ASN A 222 8.01 5.90 -5.47
N VAL A 223 7.63 4.79 -4.83
CA VAL A 223 7.63 4.76 -3.35
C VAL A 223 8.12 3.40 -2.89
N SER A 224 9.31 3.37 -2.30
CA SER A 224 9.85 2.19 -1.62
C SER A 224 9.02 1.88 -0.38
N GLY A 225 8.21 0.82 -0.45
CA GLY A 225 7.59 0.22 0.73
C GLY A 225 6.34 -0.55 0.37
N TYR A 226 6.16 -1.71 1.00
CA TYR A 226 4.89 -2.45 1.05
C TYR A 226 4.53 -3.34 -0.15
N SER A 227 5.37 -4.36 -0.37
CA SER A 227 4.90 -5.74 -0.62
C SER A 227 6.14 -6.65 -0.64
N TYR A 228 6.72 -6.87 0.54
CA TYR A 228 7.82 -7.81 0.68
C TYR A 228 7.76 -8.44 2.05
N ILE A 229 8.16 -9.72 2.12
CA ILE A 229 8.66 -10.33 3.36
C ILE A 229 9.43 -9.24 4.11
N PRO A 230 9.06 -8.90 5.36
CA PRO A 230 9.72 -7.83 6.10
C PRO A 230 11.22 -7.96 5.94
N LEU A 231 11.93 -6.88 5.64
CA LEU A 231 13.37 -6.93 5.40
C LEU A 231 14.08 -7.71 6.51
N ASP A 232 13.61 -7.58 7.76
CA ASP A 232 14.07 -8.36 8.92
C ASP A 232 13.96 -9.88 8.75
N ARG A 233 12.87 -10.39 8.15
CA ARG A 233 12.72 -11.82 7.86
C ARG A 233 13.64 -12.26 6.71
N LEU A 234 13.83 -11.42 5.69
CA LEU A 234 14.78 -11.68 4.60
C LEU A 234 16.22 -11.74 5.15
N PHE A 235 16.61 -10.75 5.95
CA PHE A 235 17.90 -10.71 6.63
C PHE A 235 18.08 -11.91 7.55
N GLY A 236 17.05 -12.29 8.31
CA GLY A 236 17.10 -13.49 9.15
C GLY A 236 17.30 -14.80 8.36
N GLN A 237 16.76 -14.91 7.14
CA GLN A 237 17.01 -16.08 6.28
C GLN A 237 18.42 -16.06 5.68
N ILE A 238 18.88 -14.89 5.21
CA ILE A 238 20.25 -14.72 4.70
C ILE A 238 21.27 -15.00 5.80
N GLU A 239 21.05 -14.51 7.02
CA GLU A 239 21.90 -14.72 8.19
C GLU A 239 21.96 -16.20 8.58
N LYS A 240 20.84 -16.93 8.55
CA LYS A 240 20.81 -18.38 8.77
C LYS A 240 21.63 -19.16 7.75
N VAL A 241 21.63 -18.72 6.49
CA VAL A 241 22.43 -19.33 5.43
C VAL A 241 23.91 -19.02 5.62
N ILE A 242 24.25 -17.76 5.90
CA ILE A 242 25.62 -17.32 6.18
C ILE A 242 26.21 -18.06 7.39
N LYS A 243 25.47 -18.20 8.50
CA LYS A 243 25.93 -18.91 9.70
C LYS A 243 26.21 -20.40 9.46
N LYS A 244 25.61 -21.01 8.43
CA LYS A 244 25.84 -22.40 8.04
C LYS A 244 26.96 -22.56 7.01
N SER A 245 27.40 -21.47 6.39
CA SER A 245 28.50 -21.46 5.43
C SER A 245 29.82 -21.20 6.18
N PRO A 246 30.72 -22.20 6.28
CA PRO A 246 31.91 -22.11 7.13
C PRO A 246 32.97 -21.12 6.61
N GLU A 247 32.91 -20.71 5.33
CA GLU A 247 33.86 -19.76 4.76
C GLU A 247 33.20 -18.97 3.62
N ILE A 248 33.14 -17.64 3.76
CA ILE A 248 32.75 -16.75 2.67
C ILE A 248 34.01 -16.07 2.16
N THR A 249 34.53 -16.60 1.06
CA THR A 249 35.84 -16.22 0.51
C THR A 249 35.78 -15.08 -0.51
N SER A 250 34.61 -14.68 -1.00
CA SER A 250 34.49 -13.59 -1.98
C SER A 250 33.14 -12.85 -1.95
N PRO A 251 33.11 -11.55 -2.34
CA PRO A 251 31.88 -10.74 -2.42
C PRO A 251 30.81 -11.31 -3.35
N GLU A 252 31.20 -12.03 -4.40
CA GLU A 252 30.29 -12.67 -5.35
C GLU A 252 29.47 -13.78 -4.68
N HIS A 253 30.03 -14.42 -3.65
CA HIS A 253 29.32 -15.44 -2.89
C HIS A 253 28.15 -14.83 -2.09
N TYR A 254 28.34 -13.64 -1.51
CA TYR A 254 27.25 -12.89 -0.87
C TYR A 254 26.15 -12.53 -1.86
N MET A 255 26.53 -12.08 -3.07
CA MET A 255 25.54 -11.76 -4.10
C MET A 255 24.72 -13.00 -4.48
N LYS A 256 25.35 -14.17 -4.68
CA LYS A 256 24.61 -15.41 -4.98
C LYS A 256 23.63 -15.81 -3.87
N ILE A 257 24.00 -15.60 -2.61
CA ILE A 257 23.12 -15.89 -1.46
C ILE A 257 21.91 -14.96 -1.45
N ILE A 258 22.11 -13.68 -1.71
CA ILE A 258 21.04 -12.67 -1.72
C ILE A 258 20.13 -12.88 -2.94
N GLU A 259 20.71 -13.19 -4.10
CA GLU A 259 20.00 -13.42 -5.37
C GLU A 259 18.97 -14.55 -5.27
N LYS A 260 19.27 -15.57 -4.46
CA LYS A 260 18.35 -16.69 -4.18
C LYS A 260 17.00 -16.24 -3.60
N TRP A 261 16.97 -15.13 -2.88
CA TRP A 261 15.78 -14.65 -2.18
C TRP A 261 15.22 -13.36 -2.79
N ARG A 262 15.99 -12.63 -3.59
CA ARG A 262 15.66 -11.29 -4.08
C ARG A 262 16.52 -10.90 -5.28
N SER A 263 15.94 -10.20 -6.24
CA SER A 263 16.69 -9.59 -7.35
C SER A 263 17.68 -8.53 -6.83
N ILE A 264 18.93 -8.60 -7.29
CA ILE A 264 19.99 -7.65 -6.93
C ILE A 264 20.12 -6.60 -8.03
N TYR A 265 20.01 -5.33 -7.63
CA TYR A 265 20.26 -4.19 -8.51
C TYR A 265 21.58 -3.53 -8.13
N LYS A 266 22.55 -3.52 -9.06
CA LYS A 266 23.85 -2.88 -8.84
C LYS A 266 23.77 -1.39 -9.17
N LEU A 267 24.18 -0.55 -8.22
CA LEU A 267 24.31 0.89 -8.43
C LEU A 267 25.37 1.17 -9.50
N GLY A 268 25.02 1.99 -10.50
CA GLY A 268 25.90 2.30 -11.65
C GLY A 268 25.85 1.30 -12.81
N VAL A 269 25.15 0.17 -12.66
CA VAL A 269 24.93 -0.81 -13.73
C VAL A 269 23.44 -0.94 -14.03
N ASN A 270 22.65 -1.34 -13.03
CA ASN A 270 21.20 -1.52 -13.17
C ASN A 270 20.44 -0.27 -12.72
N VAL A 271 21.00 0.47 -11.75
CA VAL A 271 20.42 1.72 -11.25
C VAL A 271 21.31 2.87 -11.70
N PRO A 272 20.80 3.80 -12.54
CA PRO A 272 21.61 4.92 -12.98
C PRO A 272 21.98 5.79 -11.77
N VAL A 273 23.28 6.07 -11.62
CA VAL A 273 23.76 7.02 -10.63
C VAL A 273 23.34 8.41 -11.10
N GLN A 274 22.28 8.94 -10.50
CA GLN A 274 21.80 10.28 -10.83
C GLN A 274 22.75 11.30 -10.21
N ASP A 275 23.36 12.14 -11.04
CA ASP A 275 24.13 13.29 -10.56
C ASP A 275 23.17 14.35 -10.04
N TRP A 276 23.06 14.43 -8.71
CA TRP A 276 22.21 15.40 -8.06
C TRP A 276 22.57 16.85 -8.43
N LYS A 277 23.84 17.14 -8.75
CA LYS A 277 24.26 18.49 -9.18
C LYS A 277 23.64 18.85 -10.52
N SER A 278 23.67 17.92 -11.47
CA SER A 278 23.03 18.08 -12.78
C SER A 278 21.50 18.16 -12.67
N LYS A 279 20.87 17.36 -11.80
CA LYS A 279 19.41 17.42 -11.55
C LYS A 279 18.98 18.73 -10.90
N VAL A 280 19.77 19.26 -9.96
CA VAL A 280 19.50 20.55 -9.32
C VAL A 280 19.52 21.69 -10.34
N GLN A 281 20.32 21.62 -11.40
CA GLN A 281 20.30 22.63 -12.47
C GLN A 281 19.01 22.60 -13.32
N ILE A 282 18.32 21.46 -13.39
CA ILE A 282 17.03 21.33 -14.10
C ILE A 282 15.90 21.92 -13.24
N VAL A 283 15.96 21.73 -11.92
CA VAL A 283 14.90 22.12 -10.99
C VAL A 283 15.05 23.56 -10.50
N MET A 284 16.28 24.00 -10.23
CA MET A 284 16.57 25.35 -9.78
C MET A 284 16.77 26.27 -10.99
N LYS A 285 16.08 27.41 -10.99
CA LYS A 285 16.38 28.48 -11.94
C LYS A 285 17.85 28.90 -11.80
N PRO A 286 18.53 29.31 -12.88
CA PRO A 286 19.84 29.95 -12.78
C PRO A 286 19.78 31.13 -11.80
N THR A 287 20.82 31.37 -11.01
CA THR A 287 20.87 32.45 -9.99
C THR A 287 20.58 33.84 -10.58
N ALA A 288 20.83 34.04 -11.87
CA ALA A 288 20.48 35.25 -12.62
C ALA A 288 18.96 35.49 -12.78
N GLN A 289 18.16 34.42 -12.71
CA GLN A 289 16.70 34.45 -12.90
C GLN A 289 15.95 34.37 -11.56
N TRP A 290 16.65 34.47 -10.45
CA TRP A 290 16.00 34.51 -9.14
C TRP A 290 15.37 35.88 -8.93
N HIS A 291 14.28 35.93 -8.18
CA HIS A 291 13.63 37.20 -7.81
C HIS A 291 14.52 38.10 -6.93
N PHE A 292 15.65 37.56 -6.45
CA PHE A 292 16.64 38.29 -5.67
C PHE A 292 17.81 38.69 -6.58
N GLU A 293 18.21 39.96 -6.55
CA GLU A 293 19.36 40.51 -7.30
C GLU A 293 20.72 40.07 -6.73
N LEU A 294 20.89 38.77 -6.51
CA LEU A 294 22.12 38.19 -5.95
C LEU A 294 23.34 38.46 -6.85
N GLN A 295 23.13 38.60 -8.17
CA GLN A 295 24.21 38.93 -9.10
C GLN A 295 24.74 40.36 -8.96
N VAL A 296 23.93 41.30 -8.48
CA VAL A 296 24.35 42.71 -8.26
C VAL A 296 25.08 42.86 -6.92
N SER A 297 24.89 41.90 -6.02
CA SER A 297 25.43 41.93 -4.66
C SER A 297 26.92 41.57 -4.64
N LYS A 298 27.77 42.52 -4.25
CA LYS A 298 29.23 42.29 -4.12
C LYS A 298 29.61 41.37 -2.94
N ARG A 299 28.73 41.24 -1.95
CA ARG A 299 28.96 40.44 -0.74
C ARG A 299 27.63 39.91 -0.22
N ILE A 300 27.58 38.62 0.10
CA ILE A 300 26.47 37.97 0.79
C ILE A 300 26.96 37.60 2.19
N ILE A 301 26.22 37.99 3.23
CA ILE A 301 26.52 37.65 4.63
C ILE A 301 25.42 36.72 5.12
N ILE A 302 25.78 35.49 5.47
CA ILE A 302 24.87 34.51 6.06
C ILE A 302 25.24 34.39 7.53
N SER A 303 24.35 34.84 8.42
CA SER A 303 24.51 34.71 9.87
C SER A 303 23.48 33.74 10.42
N LYS A 304 23.93 32.83 11.29
CA LYS A 304 23.05 31.93 12.05
C LYS A 304 22.49 32.71 13.23
N THR A 305 21.17 32.87 13.29
CA THR A 305 20.48 33.27 14.53
C THR A 305 20.35 32.02 15.40
N GLU A 306 20.89 32.07 16.61
CA GLU A 306 20.58 31.07 17.63
C GLU A 306 19.12 31.26 18.05
N THR A 307 18.23 30.43 17.50
CA THR A 307 16.88 30.31 18.01
C THR A 307 16.96 29.59 19.35
N SER A 308 16.92 30.35 20.44
CA SER A 308 16.77 29.82 21.79
C SER A 308 15.39 29.16 21.92
N PHE A 309 15.38 27.83 21.90
CA PHE A 309 14.27 27.00 22.37
C PHE A 309 14.43 26.73 23.87
#